data_AF-A0A535JFB1-F1
#
_entry.id   AF-A0A535JFB1-F1
#
_cell.length_a   1.000
_cell.length_b   1.000
_cell.length_c   1.000
_cell.angle_alpha   90.00
_cell.angle_beta   90.00
_cell.angle_gamma   90.00
#
_symmetry.space_group_name_H-M   'P 1'
#
loop_
_entity.id
_entity.type
_entity.pdbx_description
1 polymer ?
#
loop_
_entity_poly.entity_id
_entity_poly.type
_entity_poly.pdbx_seq_one_letter_code
_entity_poly.pdbx_strand_id
1 'polypeptide(L)'
;MVIAIGVLLWVVGLVLLFNVGGAADAVIGRVTSRSLGELAPGFAASRTGFRVYAVLIGDIGVAVAGLGIAPSSPALGAGLLGLGVIGFLVGSVIAIVGEVRTYQALKR
;
A
#
# COMPACT_ATOMS: atom_id res chain seq x y z
N MET A 1 -6.68 -20.46 -4.25
CA MET A 1 -7.09 -19.46 -3.23
C MET A 1 -6.04 -18.37 -3.03
N VAL A 2 -4.78 -18.72 -2.73
CA VAL A 2 -3.69 -17.74 -2.50
C VAL A 2 -3.48 -16.79 -3.68
N ILE A 3 -3.41 -17.31 -4.92
CA ILE A 3 -3.27 -16.49 -6.13
C ILE A 3 -4.42 -15.48 -6.27
N ALA A 4 -5.65 -15.90 -6.04
CA ALA A 4 -6.82 -15.02 -6.14
C ALA A 4 -6.77 -13.87 -5.12
N ILE A 5 -6.30 -14.13 -3.89
CA ILE A 5 -6.09 -13.11 -2.87
C ILE A 5 -5.00 -12.13 -3.32
N GLY A 6 -3.86 -12.65 -3.82
CA GLY A 6 -2.77 -11.81 -4.31
C GLY A 6 -3.21 -10.89 -5.46
N VAL A 7 -3.92 -11.45 -6.45
CA VAL A 7 -4.48 -10.68 -7.58
C VAL A 7 -5.48 -9.64 -7.09
N LEU A 8 -6.38 -10.01 -6.15
CA LEU A 8 -7.35 -9.06 -5.59
C LEU A 8 -6.65 -7.88 -4.91
N LEU A 9 -5.67 -8.14 -4.04
CA LEU A 9 -4.91 -7.09 -3.36
C LEU A 9 -4.15 -6.21 -4.36
N TRP A 10 -3.54 -6.82 -5.37
CA TRP A 10 -2.85 -6.07 -6.43
C TRP A 10 -3.81 -5.14 -7.18
N VAL A 11 -4.98 -5.65 -7.59
CA VAL A 11 -6.02 -4.85 -8.26
C VAL A 11 -6.53 -3.73 -7.34
N VAL A 12 -6.78 -3.99 -6.06
CA VAL A 12 -7.17 -2.95 -5.09
C VAL A 12 -6.08 -1.87 -5.00
N GLY A 13 -4.81 -2.27 -4.92
CA GLY A 13 -3.67 -1.35 -4.96
C GLY A 13 -3.70 -0.44 -6.19
N LEU A 14 -3.94 -0.99 -7.38
CA LEU A 14 -4.05 -0.20 -8.62
C LEU A 14 -5.26 0.74 -8.63
N VAL A 15 -6.43 0.25 -8.19
CA VAL A 15 -7.66 1.06 -8.09
C VAL A 15 -7.43 2.26 -7.19
N LEU A 16 -6.77 2.07 -6.05
CA LEU A 16 -6.42 3.13 -5.11
C LEU A 16 -5.31 4.04 -5.67
N LEU A 17 -4.28 3.49 -6.30
CA LEU A 17 -3.15 4.25 -6.83
C LEU A 17 -3.58 5.22 -7.94
N PHE A 18 -4.43 4.74 -8.85
CA PHE A 18 -4.95 5.52 -9.99
C PHE A 18 -6.26 6.23 -9.68
N ASN A 19 -6.77 6.14 -8.44
CA ASN A 19 -8.02 6.78 -8.02
C ASN A 19 -9.21 6.42 -8.95
N VAL A 20 -9.31 5.15 -9.35
CA VAL A 20 -10.34 4.68 -10.27
C VAL A 20 -11.71 4.93 -9.65
N GLY A 21 -12.57 5.68 -10.36
CA GLY A 21 -13.90 6.05 -9.86
C GLY A 21 -13.89 6.94 -8.61
N GLY A 22 -12.79 7.62 -8.30
CA GLY A 22 -12.68 8.44 -7.08
C GLY A 22 -12.44 7.62 -5.80
N ALA A 23 -12.07 6.35 -5.91
CA ALA A 23 -11.89 5.45 -4.76
C ALA A 23 -10.87 5.98 -3.74
N ALA A 24 -9.74 6.52 -4.20
CA ALA A 24 -8.71 7.06 -3.32
C ALA A 24 -9.20 8.32 -2.61
N ASP A 25 -9.83 9.25 -3.34
CA ASP A 25 -10.38 10.47 -2.76
C ASP A 25 -11.48 10.16 -1.72
N ALA A 26 -12.31 9.15 -2.01
CA ALA A 26 -13.33 8.68 -1.08
C ALA A 26 -12.72 8.11 0.21
N VAL A 27 -11.68 7.29 0.10
CA VAL A 27 -10.98 6.74 1.28
C VAL A 27 -10.26 7.86 2.04
N ILE A 28 -9.61 8.78 1.35
CA ILE A 28 -8.93 9.92 1.99
C ILE A 28 -9.95 10.74 2.78
N GLY A 29 -10.99 11.24 2.12
CA GLY A 29 -11.98 12.12 2.75
C GLY A 29 -12.82 11.46 3.85
N ARG A 30 -13.02 10.13 3.79
CA ARG A 30 -13.88 9.43 4.76
C ARG A 30 -13.12 8.72 5.86
N VAL A 31 -11.88 8.32 5.62
CA VAL A 31 -11.10 7.46 6.52
C VAL A 31 -9.83 8.16 6.97
N THR A 32 -8.89 8.44 6.07
CA THR A 32 -7.53 8.84 6.50
C THR A 32 -7.44 10.30 6.92
N SER A 33 -8.34 11.16 6.44
CA SER A 33 -8.42 12.58 6.87
C SER A 33 -9.17 12.78 8.19
N ARG A 34 -9.71 11.74 8.82
CA ARG A 34 -10.39 11.86 10.12
C ARG A 34 -9.40 11.71 11.26
N SER A 35 -9.57 12.52 12.31
CA SER A 35 -8.85 12.30 13.56
C SER A 35 -9.37 11.04 14.26
N LEU A 36 -8.46 10.31 14.90
CA LEU A 36 -8.77 9.15 15.73
C LEU A 36 -8.60 9.56 17.20
N GLY A 37 -9.62 10.23 17.74
CA GLY A 37 -9.53 10.84 19.07
C GLY A 37 -8.52 11.98 19.07
N GLU A 38 -7.45 11.82 19.86
CA GLU A 38 -6.37 12.80 19.99
C GLU A 38 -5.32 12.71 18.87
N LEU A 39 -5.36 11.66 18.05
CA LEU A 39 -4.45 11.47 16.93
C LEU A 39 -4.95 12.25 15.70
N ALA A 40 -4.20 13.27 15.31
CA ALA A 40 -4.46 14.01 14.09
C ALA A 40 -4.22 13.13 12.84
N PRO A 41 -4.81 13.49 11.68
CA PRO A 41 -4.61 12.77 10.43
C PRO A 41 -3.12 12.63 10.05
N GLY A 42 -2.72 11.40 9.71
CA GLY A 42 -1.34 11.05 9.36
C GLY A 42 -0.97 11.31 7.90
N PHE A 43 0.18 10.78 7.47
CA PHE A 43 0.71 10.95 6.11
C PHE A 43 -0.27 10.47 5.02
N ALA A 44 -1.01 9.39 5.30
CA ALA A 44 -2.05 8.85 4.42
C ALA A 44 -3.25 9.79 4.18
N ALA A 45 -3.38 10.88 4.94
CA ALA A 45 -4.40 11.92 4.70
C ALA A 45 -4.07 12.80 3.49
N SER A 46 -2.83 12.74 2.98
CA SER A 46 -2.41 13.44 1.77
C SER A 46 -2.47 12.53 0.55
N ARG A 47 -2.70 13.08 -0.64
CA ARG A 47 -2.66 12.29 -1.90
C ARG A 47 -1.32 11.60 -2.12
N THR A 48 -0.22 12.30 -1.83
CA THR A 48 1.13 11.73 -1.99
C THR A 48 1.37 10.57 -1.03
N GLY A 49 1.01 10.72 0.25
CA GLY A 49 1.16 9.64 1.21
C GLY A 49 0.24 8.47 0.94
N PHE A 50 -1.02 8.72 0.57
CA PHE A 50 -1.96 7.68 0.22
C PHE A 50 -1.48 6.81 -0.96
N ARG A 51 -0.83 7.42 -1.96
CA ARG A 51 -0.22 6.66 -3.08
C ARG A 51 0.84 5.69 -2.61
N VAL A 52 1.66 6.06 -1.61
CA VAL A 52 2.66 5.14 -1.03
C VAL A 52 1.97 3.93 -0.42
N TYR A 53 0.91 4.14 0.37
CA TYR A 53 0.14 3.03 0.95
C TYR A 53 -0.57 2.17 -0.12
N ALA A 54 -1.05 2.77 -1.20
CA ALA A 54 -1.63 2.03 -2.32
C ALA A 54 -0.60 1.12 -3.02
N VAL A 55 0.65 1.62 -3.19
CA VAL A 55 1.77 0.81 -3.70
C VAL A 55 2.07 -0.34 -2.73
N LEU A 56 2.11 -0.09 -1.42
CA LEU A 56 2.34 -1.14 -0.42
C LEU A 56 1.29 -2.26 -0.48
N ILE A 57 0.01 -1.92 -0.66
CA ILE A 57 -1.05 -2.91 -0.87
C ILE A 57 -0.79 -3.72 -2.15
N GLY A 58 -0.38 -3.04 -3.22
CA GLY A 58 0.03 -3.68 -4.48
C GLY A 58 1.18 -4.67 -4.29
N ASP A 59 2.24 -4.26 -3.60
CA ASP A 59 3.43 -5.07 -3.31
C ASP A 59 3.10 -6.33 -2.50
N ILE A 60 2.20 -6.22 -1.51
CA ILE A 60 1.66 -7.36 -0.78
C ILE A 60 0.93 -8.30 -1.74
N GLY A 61 0.09 -7.75 -2.63
CA GLY A 61 -0.61 -8.53 -3.65
C GLY A 61 0.33 -9.31 -4.56
N VAL A 62 1.40 -8.67 -5.03
CA VAL A 62 2.46 -9.31 -5.85
C VAL A 62 3.16 -10.43 -5.07
N ALA A 63 3.56 -10.18 -3.82
CA ALA A 63 4.23 -11.15 -2.99
C ALA A 63 3.35 -12.39 -2.73
N VAL A 64 2.08 -12.18 -2.38
CA VAL A 64 1.10 -13.25 -2.16
C VAL A 64 0.83 -14.03 -3.45
N ALA A 65 0.70 -13.36 -4.60
CA ALA A 65 0.56 -14.02 -5.89
C ALA A 65 1.80 -14.88 -6.21
N GLY A 66 3.01 -14.36 -5.97
CA GLY A 66 4.26 -15.09 -6.13
C GLY A 66 4.32 -16.37 -5.30
N LEU A 67 3.93 -16.31 -4.01
CA LEU A 67 3.81 -17.49 -3.14
C LEU A 67 2.83 -18.52 -3.71
N GLY A 68 1.70 -18.08 -4.25
CA GLY A 68 0.71 -18.96 -4.85
C GLY A 68 1.18 -19.62 -6.15
N ILE A 69 2.06 -18.98 -6.91
CA ILE A 69 2.58 -19.47 -8.19
C ILE A 69 3.80 -20.40 -8.00
N ALA A 70 4.60 -20.18 -6.95
CA ALA A 70 5.84 -20.91 -6.69
C ALA A 70 5.74 -22.45 -6.82
N PRO A 71 4.66 -23.14 -6.39
CA PRO A 71 4.54 -24.59 -6.56
C PRO A 71 4.48 -25.06 -8.02
N SER A 72 3.97 -24.21 -8.92
CA SER A 72 3.81 -24.51 -10.35
C SER A 72 4.94 -23.96 -11.23
N SER A 73 5.54 -22.84 -10.81
CA SER A 73 6.66 -22.20 -11.48
C SER A 73 7.57 -21.55 -10.43
N PRO A 74 8.57 -22.29 -9.91
CA PRO A 74 9.40 -21.81 -8.80
C PRO A 74 10.16 -20.52 -9.12
N ALA A 75 10.75 -20.42 -10.31
CA ALA A 75 11.51 -19.23 -10.71
C ALA A 75 10.62 -17.98 -10.79
N LEU A 76 9.43 -18.10 -11.41
CA LEU A 76 8.49 -16.99 -11.53
C LEU A 76 7.89 -16.62 -10.17
N GLY A 77 7.50 -17.61 -9.37
CA GLY A 77 6.97 -17.38 -8.02
C GLY A 77 7.98 -16.71 -7.10
N ALA A 78 9.24 -17.17 -7.10
CA ALA A 78 10.32 -16.56 -6.35
C ALA A 78 10.63 -15.13 -6.82
N GLY A 79 10.63 -14.89 -8.13
CA GLY A 79 10.82 -13.56 -8.70
C GLY A 79 9.74 -12.56 -8.27
N LEU A 80 8.46 -12.94 -8.35
CA LEU A 80 7.35 -12.11 -7.89
C LEU A 80 7.38 -11.90 -6.37
N LEU A 81 7.66 -12.95 -5.60
CA LEU A 81 7.81 -12.84 -4.15
C LEU A 81 8.91 -11.84 -3.78
N GLY A 82 10.09 -11.97 -4.39
CA GLY A 82 11.20 -11.06 -4.19
C GLY A 82 10.86 -9.62 -4.58
N LEU A 83 10.23 -9.41 -5.73
CA LEU A 83 9.79 -8.09 -6.20
C LEU A 83 8.84 -7.43 -5.20
N GLY A 84 7.79 -8.13 -4.78
CA GLY A 84 6.81 -7.61 -3.83
C GLY A 84 7.43 -7.32 -2.46
N VAL A 85 8.30 -8.20 -1.95
CA VAL A 85 8.99 -7.97 -0.66
C VAL A 85 9.92 -6.76 -0.72
N ILE A 86 10.73 -6.63 -1.77
CA ILE A 86 11.66 -5.50 -1.92
C ILE A 86 10.89 -4.19 -2.08
N GLY A 87 9.85 -4.18 -2.92
CA GLY A 87 8.96 -3.02 -3.09
C GLY A 87 8.35 -2.59 -1.75
N PHE A 88 7.81 -3.56 -1.01
CA PHE A 88 7.20 -3.31 0.30
C PHE A 88 8.20 -2.73 1.30
N LEU A 89 9.43 -3.25 1.36
CA LEU A 89 10.47 -2.73 2.25
C LEU A 89 10.84 -1.28 1.93
N VAL A 90 11.08 -0.97 0.65
CA VAL A 90 11.40 0.39 0.22
C VAL A 90 10.23 1.33 0.47
N GLY A 91 9.01 0.94 0.09
CA GLY A 91 7.80 1.72 0.33
C GLY A 91 7.54 1.96 1.82
N SER A 92 7.84 0.99 2.68
CA SER A 92 7.66 1.10 4.13
C SER A 92 8.59 2.17 4.72
N VAL A 93 9.85 2.22 4.26
CA VAL A 93 10.77 3.30 4.65
C VAL A 93 10.23 4.66 4.25
N ILE A 94 9.71 4.79 3.02
CA ILE A 94 9.11 6.04 2.52
C ILE A 94 7.89 6.43 3.37
N ALA A 95 7.02 5.48 3.69
CA ALA A 95 5.84 5.71 4.52
C ALA A 95 6.23 6.17 5.93
N ILE A 96 7.19 5.51 6.58
CA ILE A 96 7.67 5.87 7.92
C ILE A 96 8.27 7.28 7.92
N VAL A 97 9.12 7.61 6.94
CA VAL A 97 9.69 8.96 6.82
C VAL A 97 8.60 10.01 6.60
N GLY A 98 7.58 9.68 5.79
CA GLY A 98 6.40 10.52 5.59
C GLY A 98 5.65 10.78 6.89
N GLU A 99 5.34 9.73 7.65
CA GLU A 99 4.64 9.83 8.94
C GLU A 99 5.43 10.64 9.96
N VAL A 100 6.75 10.43 10.06
CA VAL A 100 7.61 11.22 10.96
C VAL A 100 7.57 12.70 10.60
N ARG A 101 7.64 13.05 9.31
CA ARG A 101 7.57 14.45 8.85
C ARG A 101 6.20 15.07 9.13
N THR A 102 5.12 14.33 8.88
CA THR A 102 3.76 14.79 9.19
C THR A 102 3.58 15.04 10.68
N TYR A 103 4.06 14.12 11.52
CA TYR A 103 4.02 14.29 12.97
C TYR A 103 4.83 15.49 13.47
N GLN A 104 6.03 15.71 12.92
CA GLN A 104 6.85 16.87 13.26
C GLN A 104 6.19 18.20 12.86
N ALA A 105 5.47 18.23 11.74
CA ALA A 105 4.74 19.42 11.30
C ALA A 105 3.57 19.78 12.22
N LEU A 106 2.94 18.79 12.86
CA LEU A 106 1.84 19.00 13.81
C LEU A 106 2.30 19.50 15.20
N LYS A 107 3.57 19.25 15.55
CA LYS A 107 4.16 19.70 16.82
C LYS A 107 4.72 21.12 16.78
N ARG A 108 4.89 21.69 15.59
CA ARG A 108 5.34 23.07 15.40
C ARG A 108 4.16 24.02 15.44
#